data_AF-R1GM13-F1
#
_entry.id   AF-R1GM13-F1
#
_cell.length_a   1.000
_cell.length_b   1.000
_cell.length_c   1.000
_cell.angle_alpha   90.00
_cell.angle_beta   90.00
_cell.angle_gamma   90.00
#
_symmetry.space_group_name_H-M   'P 1'
#
loop_
_entity.id
_entity.type
_entity.pdbx_description
1 polymer ?
#
loop_
_entity_poly.entity_id
_entity_poly.type
_entity_poly.pdbx_seq_one_letter_code
_entity_poly.pdbx_strand_id
1 'polypeptide(L)'
;MGILIIIFSWKDIYGHKTASKQGHVQKGPSFYQPDYNGRTSMLTKIDDHEHSRARKVFTNAFSDRALKAQEPLIHNHVDKFISIIRQKSTEKPSQPIDAVKLLNCLTFDIIGDLAFGESLGLLETAEYNDWLRTVFGTVRTLATMTFLFEYPILGAIASLFVPKSLKESRKMMFEFSSTRVEKRMEKGAVTEKPDFWSLALAQHDKGAIDIEDMKANAGLFMIAGSETTATFLSGFLYNMLMNPSKMEKLVAEVRGSFRSEDELTIENMRKTRLSLAQYTAYHSPANFKDPLSFVPERWIADDPAAAEFENDRKAVLQPFSYGPRNCIGKK
;
A
#
# COMPACT_ATOMS: atom_id res chain seq x y z
N MET A 1 12.03 -7.13 31.52
CA MET A 1 11.52 -5.74 31.61
C MET A 1 11.38 -5.01 30.27
N GLY A 2 12.09 -5.38 29.19
CA GLY A 2 12.04 -4.61 27.91
C GLY A 2 10.76 -4.72 27.06
N ILE A 3 9.95 -5.78 27.17
CA ILE A 3 8.81 -6.03 26.26
C ILE A 3 7.55 -5.22 26.64
N LEU A 4 7.35 -4.92 27.93
CA LEU A 4 6.22 -4.09 28.38
C LEU A 4 6.30 -2.67 27.81
N ILE A 5 7.52 -2.18 27.56
CA ILE A 5 7.78 -0.84 27.02
C ILE A 5 7.21 -0.70 25.59
N ILE A 6 7.36 -1.72 24.74
CA ILE A 6 7.04 -1.64 23.30
C ILE A 6 5.53 -1.45 23.02
N ILE A 7 4.67 -2.04 23.86
CA ILE A 7 3.22 -2.04 23.63
C ILE A 7 2.59 -0.71 24.04
N PHE A 8 3.02 -0.13 25.16
CA PHE A 8 2.65 1.23 25.51
C PHE A 8 3.31 2.25 24.58
N SER A 9 4.56 2.02 24.17
CA SER A 9 5.28 2.97 23.33
C SER A 9 4.69 3.14 21.92
N TRP A 10 3.96 2.18 21.34
CA TRP A 10 3.43 2.40 19.97
C TRP A 10 2.42 3.55 19.90
N LYS A 11 1.52 3.65 20.90
CA LYS A 11 0.59 4.79 21.01
C LYS A 11 1.29 6.06 21.47
N ASP A 12 2.43 5.96 22.16
CA ASP A 12 3.16 7.12 22.66
C ASP A 12 4.17 7.68 21.64
N ILE A 13 4.63 6.85 20.69
CA ILE A 13 5.53 7.21 19.58
C ILE A 13 4.73 7.66 18.35
N TYR A 14 3.57 7.07 18.07
CA TYR A 14 2.77 7.33 16.87
C TYR A 14 1.39 7.96 17.13
N GLY A 15 1.03 8.21 18.39
CA GLY A 15 -0.31 8.70 18.74
C GLY A 15 -0.59 10.17 18.41
N HIS A 16 -1.85 10.55 18.61
CA HIS A 16 -2.25 11.95 18.55
C HIS A 16 -1.75 12.69 19.79
N LYS A 17 -1.32 13.94 19.61
CA LYS A 17 -1.00 14.86 20.70
C LYS A 17 -2.21 15.04 21.61
N THR A 18 -2.02 14.96 22.92
CA THR A 18 -3.06 15.23 23.94
C THR A 18 -2.59 16.33 24.89
N ALA A 19 -3.43 16.72 25.85
CA ALA A 19 -3.02 17.67 26.90
C ALA A 19 -1.88 17.12 27.79
N SER A 20 -1.70 15.80 27.87
CA SER A 20 -0.74 15.13 28.76
C SER A 20 0.38 14.37 28.04
N LYS A 21 0.38 14.31 26.70
CA LYS A 21 1.43 13.67 25.90
C LYS A 21 1.83 14.53 24.71
N GLN A 22 3.13 14.59 24.43
CA GLN A 22 3.63 15.08 23.15
C GLN A 22 3.03 14.23 22.00
N GLY A 23 2.97 14.82 20.80
CA GLY A 23 2.51 14.11 19.61
C GLY A 23 3.53 13.07 19.16
N HIS A 24 3.24 12.40 18.04
CA HIS A 24 4.14 11.42 17.45
C HIS A 24 5.53 11.99 17.14
N VAL A 25 6.53 11.11 17.14
CA VAL A 25 7.94 11.48 16.87
C VAL A 25 8.08 12.01 15.44
N GLN A 26 8.78 13.14 15.28
CA GLN A 26 9.04 13.73 13.97
C GLN A 26 9.92 12.83 13.09
N LYS A 27 9.76 12.98 11.77
CA LYS A 27 10.50 12.23 10.76
C LYS A 27 11.97 12.69 10.69
N GLY A 28 12.89 11.74 10.59
CA GLY A 28 14.32 12.01 10.43
C GLY A 28 14.63 12.76 9.12
N PRO A 29 15.27 13.94 9.15
CA PRO A 29 15.55 14.73 7.96
C PRO A 29 16.64 14.15 7.05
N SER A 30 17.39 13.14 7.51
CA SER A 30 18.33 12.36 6.70
C SER A 30 17.61 11.54 5.62
N PHE A 31 16.56 10.81 6.03
CA PHE A 31 15.83 9.88 5.17
C PHE A 31 14.76 10.55 4.30
N TYR A 32 13.98 11.49 4.86
CA TYR A 32 12.83 12.07 4.18
C TYR A 32 13.21 13.33 3.38
N GLN A 33 13.76 13.12 2.19
CA GLN A 33 14.17 14.18 1.26
C GLN A 33 13.00 14.69 0.37
N PRO A 34 13.12 15.89 -0.23
CA PRO A 34 12.24 16.31 -1.33
C PRO A 34 12.28 15.36 -2.54
N ASP A 35 11.31 15.47 -3.43
CA ASP A 35 11.31 14.77 -4.73
C ASP A 35 12.21 15.49 -5.75
N TYR A 36 12.27 15.00 -7.00
CA TYR A 36 13.17 15.50 -8.04
C TYR A 36 12.90 16.97 -8.41
N ASN A 37 11.65 17.44 -8.34
CA ASN A 37 11.29 18.86 -8.50
C ASN A 37 11.51 19.73 -7.24
N GLY A 38 12.08 19.17 -6.17
CA GLY A 38 12.32 19.90 -4.92
C GLY A 38 11.09 20.12 -4.03
N ARG A 39 9.89 19.67 -4.44
CA ARG A 39 8.70 19.66 -3.57
C ARG A 39 8.73 18.43 -2.63
N THR A 40 7.97 18.49 -1.53
CA THR A 40 7.83 17.36 -0.59
C THR A 40 6.46 16.69 -0.73
N SER A 41 6.47 15.37 -0.89
CA SER A 41 5.25 14.56 -0.95
C SER A 41 4.62 14.42 0.44
N MET A 42 3.38 13.92 0.53
CA MET A 42 2.77 13.55 1.81
C MET A 42 3.65 12.58 2.60
N LEU A 43 4.42 11.70 1.93
CA LEU A 43 5.36 10.81 2.62
C LEU A 43 6.60 11.55 3.14
N THR A 44 7.13 12.55 2.43
CA THR A 44 8.38 13.22 2.81
C THR A 44 8.21 14.50 3.61
N LYS A 45 6.98 15.02 3.77
CA LYS A 45 6.68 16.13 4.69
C LYS A 45 6.97 15.78 6.15
N ILE A 46 8.02 16.41 6.70
CA ILE A 46 8.49 16.25 8.08
C ILE A 46 7.61 17.03 9.06
N ASP A 47 7.21 18.26 8.72
CA ASP A 47 6.27 19.03 9.55
C ASP A 47 4.87 18.40 9.56
N ASP A 48 4.20 18.49 10.71
CA ASP A 48 2.91 17.85 10.96
C ASP A 48 1.72 18.67 10.45
N HIS A 49 1.83 20.00 10.46
CA HIS A 49 0.78 20.88 9.92
C HIS A 49 0.75 20.80 8.40
N GLU A 50 1.91 20.85 7.75
CA GLU A 50 2.14 20.58 6.33
C GLU A 50 1.63 19.20 5.92
N HIS A 51 1.99 18.14 6.66
CA HIS A 51 1.51 16.79 6.42
C HIS A 51 -0.01 16.69 6.54
N SER A 52 -0.58 17.26 7.60
CA SER A 52 -2.04 17.26 7.84
C SER A 52 -2.79 18.01 6.74
N ARG A 53 -2.25 19.15 6.28
CA ARG A 53 -2.77 19.91 5.14
C ARG A 53 -2.78 19.07 3.87
N ALA A 54 -1.64 18.48 3.49
CA ALA A 54 -1.52 17.64 2.30
C ALA A 54 -2.43 16.39 2.37
N ARG A 55 -2.48 15.70 3.51
CA ARG A 55 -3.34 14.53 3.72
C ARG A 55 -4.83 14.87 3.58
N LYS A 56 -5.25 16.05 4.04
CA LYS A 56 -6.65 16.48 4.01
C LYS A 56 -7.17 16.62 2.58
N VAL A 57 -6.35 17.12 1.65
CA VAL A 57 -6.65 17.20 0.21
C VAL A 57 -7.11 15.83 -0.32
N PHE A 58 -6.39 14.77 0.01
CA PHE A 58 -6.69 13.43 -0.50
C PHE A 58 -7.72 12.64 0.31
N THR A 59 -8.18 13.12 1.47
CA THR A 59 -9.04 12.33 2.36
C THR A 59 -10.37 11.92 1.70
N ASN A 60 -10.93 12.75 0.81
CA ASN A 60 -12.15 12.38 0.07
C ASN A 60 -11.90 11.26 -0.96
N ALA A 61 -10.70 11.17 -1.54
CA ALA A 61 -10.32 10.13 -2.50
C ALA A 61 -10.30 8.72 -1.89
N PHE A 62 -10.14 8.63 -0.56
CA PHE A 62 -10.15 7.38 0.23
C PHE A 62 -11.39 7.28 1.14
N SER A 63 -12.50 7.92 0.74
CA SER A 63 -13.78 7.83 1.45
C SER A 63 -14.60 6.62 1.00
N ASP A 64 -15.49 6.11 1.86
CA ASP A 64 -16.39 4.99 1.52
C ASP A 64 -17.21 5.24 0.24
N ARG A 65 -17.58 6.51 -0.02
CA ARG A 65 -18.26 6.92 -1.25
C ARG A 65 -17.35 6.84 -2.48
N ALA A 66 -16.07 7.25 -2.34
CA ALA A 66 -15.10 7.17 -3.43
C ALA A 66 -14.79 5.71 -3.77
N LEU A 67 -14.54 4.87 -2.76
CA LEU A 67 -14.28 3.45 -2.94
C LEU A 67 -15.43 2.74 -3.67
N LYS A 68 -16.69 2.98 -3.27
CA LYS A 68 -17.87 2.41 -3.96
C LYS A 68 -18.00 2.91 -5.41
N ALA A 69 -17.55 4.12 -5.72
CA ALA A 69 -17.53 4.64 -7.09
C ALA A 69 -16.34 4.15 -7.93
N GLN A 70 -15.25 3.73 -7.27
CA GLN A 70 -14.03 3.15 -7.84
C GLN A 70 -14.12 1.62 -8.02
N GLU A 71 -15.05 0.96 -7.31
CA GLU A 71 -15.26 -0.49 -7.33
C GLU A 71 -15.34 -1.13 -8.74
N PRO A 72 -16.08 -0.60 -9.73
CA PRO A 72 -16.16 -1.22 -11.06
C PRO A 72 -14.83 -1.23 -11.81
N LEU A 73 -13.96 -0.24 -11.55
CA LEU A 73 -12.61 -0.17 -12.12
C LEU A 73 -11.74 -1.30 -11.53
N ILE A 74 -11.85 -1.56 -10.23
CA ILE A 74 -11.11 -2.65 -9.57
C ILE A 74 -11.54 -4.00 -10.14
N HIS A 75 -12.85 -4.26 -10.27
CA HIS A 75 -13.39 -5.48 -10.87
C HIS A 75 -12.84 -5.72 -12.29
N ASN A 76 -12.88 -4.73 -13.17
CA ASN A 76 -12.33 -4.84 -14.54
C ASN A 76 -10.87 -5.33 -14.58
N HIS A 77 -10.03 -4.90 -13.63
CA HIS A 77 -8.64 -5.37 -13.55
C HIS A 77 -8.52 -6.77 -12.93
N VAL A 78 -9.34 -7.09 -11.93
CA VAL A 78 -9.41 -8.43 -11.32
C VAL A 78 -9.88 -9.47 -12.34
N ASP A 79 -10.92 -9.18 -13.12
CA ASP A 79 -11.43 -10.06 -14.18
C ASP A 79 -10.38 -10.33 -15.26
N LYS A 80 -9.63 -9.29 -15.64
CA LYS A 80 -8.49 -9.40 -16.57
C LYS A 80 -7.38 -10.27 -15.99
N PHE A 81 -7.04 -10.12 -14.72
CA PHE A 81 -6.06 -10.97 -14.03
C PHE A 81 -6.52 -12.44 -13.95
N ILE A 82 -7.80 -12.68 -13.62
CA ILE A 82 -8.37 -14.03 -13.57
C ILE A 82 -8.42 -14.66 -14.97
N SER A 83 -8.77 -13.90 -16.02
CA SER A 83 -8.79 -14.42 -17.40
C SER A 83 -7.39 -14.78 -17.89
N ILE A 84 -6.36 -13.98 -17.58
CA ILE A 84 -4.96 -14.29 -17.87
C ILE A 84 -4.51 -15.58 -17.17
N ILE A 85 -4.89 -15.79 -15.90
CA ILE A 85 -4.57 -17.03 -15.18
C ILE A 85 -5.30 -18.23 -15.80
N ARG A 86 -6.60 -18.11 -16.10
CA ARG A 86 -7.39 -19.15 -16.77
C ARG A 86 -6.78 -19.51 -18.13
N GLN A 87 -6.39 -18.51 -18.93
CA GLN A 87 -5.72 -18.70 -20.22
C GLN A 87 -4.39 -19.44 -20.08
N LYS A 88 -3.46 -18.93 -19.26
CA LYS A 88 -2.14 -19.55 -19.05
C LYS A 88 -2.24 -20.99 -18.57
N SER A 89 -3.15 -21.27 -17.63
CA SER A 89 -3.42 -22.61 -17.10
C SER A 89 -4.03 -23.56 -18.14
N THR A 90 -4.76 -23.04 -19.14
CA THR A 90 -5.38 -23.85 -20.20
C THR A 90 -4.40 -24.12 -21.34
N GLU A 91 -3.66 -23.10 -21.79
CA GLU A 91 -2.69 -23.21 -22.88
C GLU A 91 -1.44 -24.01 -22.48
N LYS A 92 -0.99 -23.86 -21.22
CA LYS A 92 0.26 -24.48 -20.73
C LYS A 92 0.09 -25.00 -19.30
N PRO A 93 -0.70 -26.07 -19.08
CA PRO A 93 -1.06 -26.56 -17.74
C PRO A 93 0.13 -26.88 -16.83
N SER A 94 1.26 -27.30 -17.40
CA SER A 94 2.48 -27.65 -16.67
C SER A 94 3.47 -26.49 -16.48
N GLN A 95 3.18 -25.29 -16.99
CA GLN A 95 4.08 -24.14 -16.83
C GLN A 95 3.79 -23.42 -15.50
N PRO A 96 4.78 -23.27 -14.60
CA PRO A 96 4.60 -22.48 -13.38
C PRO A 96 4.25 -21.02 -13.69
N ILE A 97 3.27 -20.48 -12.97
CA ILE A 97 2.86 -19.08 -13.05
C ILE A 97 3.52 -18.31 -11.89
N ASP A 98 4.28 -17.26 -12.21
CA ASP A 98 4.79 -16.32 -11.22
C ASP A 98 3.64 -15.43 -10.71
N ALA A 99 3.02 -15.87 -9.61
CA ALA A 99 1.93 -15.16 -8.97
C ALA A 99 2.37 -13.80 -8.40
N VAL A 100 3.61 -13.68 -7.89
CA VAL A 100 4.15 -12.42 -7.36
C VAL A 100 4.19 -11.38 -8.47
N LYS A 101 4.68 -11.77 -9.66
CA LYS A 101 4.73 -10.92 -10.84
C LYS A 101 3.34 -10.48 -11.30
N LEU A 102 2.41 -11.42 -11.46
CA LEU A 102 1.05 -11.09 -11.90
C LEU A 102 0.29 -10.21 -10.88
N LEU A 103 0.49 -10.43 -9.58
CA LEU A 103 -0.10 -9.59 -8.54
C LEU A 103 0.48 -8.18 -8.52
N ASN A 104 1.78 -8.00 -8.82
CA ASN A 104 2.35 -6.68 -9.05
C ASN A 104 1.74 -6.03 -10.32
N CYS A 105 1.67 -6.74 -11.45
CA CYS A 105 1.02 -6.21 -12.66
C CYS A 105 -0.42 -5.75 -12.38
N LEU A 106 -1.20 -6.55 -11.65
CA LEU A 106 -2.58 -6.23 -11.23
C LEU A 106 -2.65 -4.94 -10.39
N THR A 107 -1.88 -4.84 -9.31
CA THR A 107 -2.00 -3.72 -8.37
C THR A 107 -1.44 -2.42 -8.95
N PHE A 108 -0.38 -2.50 -9.77
CA PHE A 108 0.14 -1.34 -10.49
C PHE A 108 -0.79 -0.86 -11.61
N ASP A 109 -1.50 -1.76 -12.32
CA ASP A 109 -2.53 -1.36 -13.29
C ASP A 109 -3.74 -0.69 -12.60
N ILE A 110 -4.25 -1.28 -11.49
CA ILE A 110 -5.34 -0.70 -10.68
C ILE A 110 -4.97 0.71 -10.21
N ILE A 111 -3.80 0.88 -9.59
CA ILE A 111 -3.36 2.19 -9.09
C ILE A 111 -3.07 3.15 -10.25
N GLY A 112 -2.64 2.66 -11.42
CA GLY A 112 -2.55 3.46 -12.64
C GLY A 112 -3.87 4.17 -12.97
N ASP A 113 -4.96 3.41 -13.05
CA ASP A 113 -6.27 3.95 -13.41
C ASP A 113 -6.89 4.77 -12.23
N LEU A 114 -6.77 4.29 -10.97
CA LEU A 114 -7.25 5.03 -9.79
C LEU A 114 -6.53 6.37 -9.55
N ALA A 115 -5.24 6.46 -9.86
CA ALA A 115 -4.45 7.66 -9.61
C ALA A 115 -4.29 8.54 -10.86
N PHE A 116 -4.40 8.03 -12.09
CA PHE A 116 -4.14 8.81 -13.32
C PHE A 116 -5.23 8.68 -14.40
N GLY A 117 -6.24 7.85 -14.20
CA GLY A 117 -7.28 7.57 -15.19
C GLY A 117 -6.76 6.85 -16.44
N GLU A 118 -5.61 6.18 -16.35
CA GLU A 118 -5.04 5.30 -17.38
C GLU A 118 -4.29 4.11 -16.75
N SER A 119 -4.58 2.90 -17.22
CA SER A 119 -3.84 1.69 -16.85
C SER A 119 -2.38 1.75 -17.32
N LEU A 120 -1.48 1.00 -16.66
CA LEU A 120 -0.08 0.85 -17.10
C LEU A 120 0.10 -0.26 -18.16
N GLY A 121 -0.93 -1.06 -18.43
CA GLY A 121 -0.93 -2.14 -19.43
C GLY A 121 -0.11 -3.37 -19.02
N LEU A 122 0.27 -3.49 -17.75
CA LEU A 122 1.18 -4.52 -17.24
C LEU A 122 0.55 -5.92 -17.28
N LEU A 123 -0.77 -6.01 -17.10
CA LEU A 123 -1.49 -7.28 -17.24
C LEU A 123 -1.51 -7.79 -18.69
N GLU A 124 -1.55 -6.91 -19.70
CA GLU A 124 -1.69 -7.31 -21.12
C GLU A 124 -0.48 -8.09 -21.62
N THR A 125 0.70 -7.72 -21.14
CA THR A 125 1.97 -8.40 -21.46
C THR A 125 2.35 -9.44 -20.40
N ALA A 126 1.75 -9.38 -19.21
CA ALA A 126 2.22 -10.07 -18.00
C ALA A 126 3.72 -9.79 -17.69
N GLU A 127 4.21 -8.62 -18.09
CA GLU A 127 5.60 -8.18 -17.97
C GLU A 127 5.71 -6.85 -17.23
N TYR A 128 6.86 -6.64 -16.57
CA TYR A 128 7.21 -5.34 -16.02
C TYR A 128 7.78 -4.45 -17.12
N ASN A 129 7.28 -3.22 -17.23
CA ASN A 129 7.95 -2.15 -17.99
C ASN A 129 9.24 -1.69 -17.28
N ASP A 130 10.06 -0.92 -17.99
CA ASP A 130 11.38 -0.50 -17.48
C ASP A 130 11.28 0.36 -16.21
N TRP A 131 10.24 1.20 -16.11
CA TRP A 131 9.98 1.99 -14.92
C TRP A 131 9.81 1.11 -13.68
N LEU A 132 8.95 0.09 -13.75
CA LEU A 132 8.68 -0.80 -12.61
C LEU A 132 9.91 -1.64 -12.22
N ARG A 133 10.72 -2.06 -13.20
CA ARG A 133 12.01 -2.72 -12.95
C ARG A 133 12.97 -1.78 -12.20
N THR A 134 13.03 -0.51 -12.60
CA THR A 134 13.86 0.51 -11.93
C THR A 134 13.36 0.86 -10.54
N VAL A 135 12.05 0.90 -10.28
CA VAL A 135 11.47 1.13 -8.95
C VAL A 135 12.02 0.10 -7.96
N PHE A 136 11.87 -1.20 -8.23
CA PHE A 136 12.32 -2.25 -7.31
C PHE A 136 13.85 -2.22 -7.09
N GLY A 137 14.64 -1.97 -8.14
CA GLY A 137 16.08 -1.80 -8.02
C GLY A 137 16.48 -0.58 -7.17
N THR A 138 15.77 0.53 -7.33
CA THR A 138 16.01 1.78 -6.61
C THR A 138 15.61 1.68 -5.14
N VAL A 139 14.46 1.09 -4.81
CA VAL A 139 14.00 0.87 -3.44
C VAL A 139 15.01 0.03 -2.65
N ARG A 140 15.49 -1.08 -3.23
CA ARG A 140 16.54 -1.92 -2.63
C ARG A 140 17.84 -1.14 -2.40
N THR A 141 18.23 -0.32 -3.37
CA THR A 141 19.45 0.51 -3.29
C THR A 141 19.33 1.56 -2.17
N LEU A 142 18.20 2.27 -2.08
CA LEU A 142 17.93 3.27 -1.04
C LEU A 142 17.91 2.64 0.36
N ALA A 143 17.30 1.46 0.52
CA ALA A 143 17.31 0.73 1.78
C ALA A 143 18.74 0.41 2.26
N THR A 144 19.64 0.02 1.35
CA THR A 144 21.07 -0.20 1.68
C THR A 144 21.82 1.11 1.94
N MET A 145 21.60 2.16 1.13
CA MET A 145 22.29 3.44 1.28
C MET A 145 21.84 4.24 2.51
N THR A 146 20.64 3.99 3.05
CA THR A 146 20.13 4.67 4.26
C THR A 146 21.12 4.58 5.41
N PHE A 147 21.73 3.41 5.64
CA PHE A 147 22.76 3.23 6.69
C PHE A 147 23.96 4.20 6.54
N LEU A 148 24.39 4.50 5.30
CA LEU A 148 25.48 5.44 5.07
C LEU A 148 25.07 6.88 5.41
N PHE A 149 23.82 7.25 5.13
CA PHE A 149 23.31 8.60 5.33
C PHE A 149 22.88 8.92 6.78
N GLU A 150 22.72 7.92 7.65
CA GLU A 150 22.53 8.17 9.10
C GLU A 150 23.80 8.66 9.81
N TYR A 151 24.99 8.42 9.24
CA TYR A 151 26.26 8.92 9.79
C TYR A 151 26.77 10.09 8.95
N PRO A 152 26.79 11.34 9.46
CA PRO A 152 27.07 12.54 8.64
C PRO A 152 28.37 12.48 7.82
N ILE A 153 29.45 11.92 8.38
CA ILE A 153 30.74 11.78 7.69
C ILE A 153 30.67 10.73 6.56
N LEU A 154 30.06 9.57 6.81
CA LEU A 154 29.89 8.52 5.80
C LEU A 154 28.92 8.97 4.70
N GLY A 155 27.84 9.67 5.07
CA GLY A 155 26.89 10.25 4.13
C GLY A 155 27.51 11.31 3.23
N ALA A 156 28.36 12.18 3.79
CA ALA A 156 29.11 13.17 3.01
C ALA A 156 30.04 12.48 2.00
N ILE A 157 30.82 11.47 2.42
CA ILE A 157 31.69 10.70 1.52
C ILE A 157 30.87 9.95 0.46
N ALA A 158 29.82 9.23 0.86
CA ALA A 158 28.94 8.49 -0.04
C ALA A 158 28.26 9.39 -1.08
N SER A 159 27.92 10.64 -0.71
CA SER A 159 27.29 11.60 -1.62
C SER A 159 28.17 11.95 -2.84
N LEU A 160 29.50 11.95 -2.67
CA LEU A 160 30.47 12.21 -3.74
C LEU A 160 30.51 11.07 -4.77
N PHE A 161 30.19 9.83 -4.34
CA PHE A 161 30.25 8.63 -5.16
C PHE A 161 28.87 8.14 -5.64
N VAL A 162 27.79 8.92 -5.45
CA VAL A 162 26.44 8.56 -5.95
C VAL A 162 26.50 8.34 -7.48
N PRO A 163 26.24 7.11 -7.97
CA PRO A 163 26.36 6.80 -9.39
C PRO A 163 25.43 7.64 -10.25
N LYS A 164 25.87 7.99 -11.46
CA LYS A 164 25.02 8.69 -12.45
C LYS A 164 23.72 7.92 -12.72
N SER A 165 23.80 6.59 -12.82
CA SER A 165 22.64 5.71 -13.01
C SER A 165 21.56 5.91 -11.94
N LEU A 166 21.91 6.11 -10.66
CA LEU A 166 20.91 6.34 -9.60
C LEU A 166 20.22 7.71 -9.75
N LYS A 167 20.94 8.72 -10.25
CA LYS A 167 20.37 10.05 -10.54
C LYS A 167 19.40 9.98 -11.73
N GLU A 168 19.78 9.29 -12.80
CA GLU A 168 18.91 9.06 -13.96
C GLU A 168 17.70 8.18 -13.60
N SER A 169 17.86 7.14 -12.77
CA SER A 169 16.73 6.34 -12.25
C SER A 169 15.73 7.19 -11.49
N ARG A 170 16.18 8.08 -10.59
CA ARG A 170 15.29 8.99 -9.85
C ARG A 170 14.58 9.97 -10.78
N LYS A 171 15.29 10.52 -11.76
CA LYS A 171 14.73 11.41 -12.79
C LYS A 171 13.64 10.69 -13.60
N MET A 172 13.95 9.53 -14.18
CA MET A 172 13.02 8.73 -14.98
C MET A 172 11.80 8.30 -14.16
N MET A 173 11.99 7.90 -12.90
CA MET A 173 10.88 7.57 -12.01
C MET A 173 9.93 8.75 -11.79
N PHE A 174 10.47 9.95 -11.56
CA PHE A 174 9.70 11.17 -11.40
C PHE A 174 8.99 11.61 -12.69
N GLU A 175 9.70 11.60 -13.82
CA GLU A 175 9.16 11.97 -15.14
C GLU A 175 7.99 11.04 -15.54
N PHE A 176 8.15 9.72 -15.37
CA PHE A 176 7.11 8.73 -15.68
C PHE A 176 5.80 8.96 -14.91
N SER A 177 5.88 9.39 -13.64
CA SER A 177 4.69 9.76 -12.88
C SER A 177 4.19 11.18 -13.19
N SER A 178 5.09 12.11 -13.52
CA SER A 178 4.76 13.51 -13.79
C SER A 178 4.00 13.69 -15.11
N THR A 179 4.45 13.04 -16.18
CA THR A 179 3.76 13.08 -17.49
C THR A 179 2.34 12.53 -17.40
N ARG A 180 2.07 11.60 -16.45
CA ARG A 180 0.71 11.10 -16.22
C ARG A 180 -0.18 12.09 -15.50
N VAL A 181 0.36 12.83 -14.52
CA VAL A 181 -0.35 13.97 -13.92
C VAL A 181 -0.67 15.00 -14.99
N GLU A 182 0.28 15.35 -15.86
CA GLU A 182 0.10 16.33 -16.93
C GLU A 182 -1.00 15.91 -17.91
N LYS A 183 -0.89 14.72 -18.52
CA LYS A 183 -1.94 14.12 -19.38
C LYS A 183 -3.30 14.02 -18.68
N ARG A 184 -3.31 13.77 -17.36
CA ARG A 184 -4.54 13.72 -16.60
C ARG A 184 -5.16 15.11 -16.41
N MET A 185 -4.35 16.16 -16.23
CA MET A 185 -4.83 17.53 -16.13
C MET A 185 -5.36 18.09 -17.46
N GLU A 186 -4.88 17.61 -18.60
CA GLU A 186 -5.46 17.91 -19.93
C GLU A 186 -6.96 17.51 -20.02
N LYS A 187 -7.39 16.50 -19.27
CA LYS A 187 -8.80 16.06 -19.17
C LYS A 187 -9.67 16.96 -18.28
N GLY A 188 -9.10 17.98 -17.65
CA GLY A 188 -9.80 18.90 -16.75
C GLY A 188 -9.96 18.41 -15.31
N ALA A 189 -10.48 19.29 -14.44
CA ALA A 189 -10.59 19.03 -12.99
C ALA A 189 -11.66 17.99 -12.62
N VAL A 190 -12.67 17.79 -13.48
CA VAL A 190 -13.76 16.81 -13.29
C VAL A 190 -13.76 15.85 -14.46
N THR A 191 -13.72 14.56 -14.17
CA THR A 191 -13.82 13.47 -15.15
C THR A 191 -14.96 12.52 -14.80
N GLU A 192 -15.40 11.73 -15.79
CA GLU A 192 -16.38 10.65 -15.59
C GLU A 192 -15.89 9.59 -14.59
N LYS A 193 -14.57 9.31 -14.58
CA LYS A 193 -13.94 8.42 -13.59
C LYS A 193 -13.64 9.17 -12.28
N PRO A 194 -13.98 8.61 -11.11
CA PRO A 194 -13.73 9.20 -9.79
C PRO A 194 -12.30 8.90 -9.29
N ASP A 195 -11.28 9.32 -10.05
CA ASP A 195 -9.87 9.16 -9.67
C ASP A 195 -9.44 10.09 -8.51
N PHE A 196 -8.25 9.83 -7.98
CA PHE A 196 -7.72 10.57 -6.83
C PHE A 196 -7.57 12.08 -7.08
N TRP A 197 -7.27 12.51 -8.30
CA TRP A 197 -7.09 13.94 -8.62
C TRP A 197 -8.43 14.64 -8.78
N SER A 198 -9.42 14.05 -9.45
CA SER A 198 -10.77 14.65 -9.52
C SER A 198 -11.39 14.82 -8.13
N LEU A 199 -11.18 13.86 -7.23
CA LEU A 199 -11.69 13.92 -5.85
C LEU A 199 -10.88 14.88 -4.94
N ALA A 200 -9.61 15.15 -5.28
CA ALA A 200 -8.81 16.19 -4.65
C ALA A 200 -9.20 17.60 -5.14
N LEU A 201 -9.26 17.81 -6.47
CA LEU A 201 -9.49 19.10 -7.11
C LEU A 201 -10.91 19.65 -6.90
N ALA A 202 -11.91 18.77 -6.71
CA ALA A 202 -13.27 19.19 -6.36
C ALA A 202 -13.38 19.94 -5.01
N GLN A 203 -12.32 19.97 -4.20
CA GLN A 203 -12.29 20.65 -2.90
C GLN A 203 -11.70 22.07 -2.99
N HIS A 204 -12.35 22.94 -3.78
CA HIS A 204 -11.87 24.30 -4.09
C HIS A 204 -11.42 25.14 -2.87
N ASP A 205 -11.99 24.95 -1.68
CA ASP A 205 -11.69 25.74 -0.48
C ASP A 205 -10.70 25.12 0.54
N LYS A 206 -10.27 23.86 0.36
CA LYS A 206 -9.59 23.09 1.43
C LYS A 206 -8.13 22.76 1.16
N GLY A 207 -7.37 23.80 0.81
CA GLY A 207 -5.92 23.74 0.60
C GLY A 207 -5.59 23.32 -0.82
N ALA A 208 -5.63 24.29 -1.74
CA ALA A 208 -5.29 24.08 -3.13
C ALA A 208 -3.94 23.36 -3.27
N ILE A 209 -3.92 22.30 -4.09
CA ILE A 209 -2.71 21.60 -4.48
C ILE A 209 -2.33 22.07 -5.89
N ASP A 210 -1.09 22.53 -6.07
CA ASP A 210 -0.59 22.90 -7.40
C ASP A 210 -0.06 21.66 -8.15
N ILE A 211 0.16 21.80 -9.46
CA ILE A 211 0.59 20.67 -10.30
C ILE A 211 1.95 20.10 -9.89
N GLU A 212 2.84 20.89 -9.28
CA GLU A 212 4.16 20.43 -8.83
C GLU A 212 4.07 19.64 -7.51
N ASP A 213 3.15 20.02 -6.62
CA ASP A 213 2.78 19.19 -5.47
C ASP A 213 2.05 17.91 -5.91
N MET A 214 1.23 17.95 -6.97
CA MET A 214 0.62 16.75 -7.54
C MET A 214 1.69 15.79 -8.09
N LYS A 215 2.64 16.28 -8.90
CA LYS A 215 3.78 15.50 -9.41
C LYS A 215 4.59 14.85 -8.28
N ALA A 216 4.90 15.59 -7.22
CA ALA A 216 5.62 15.05 -6.06
C ALA A 216 4.82 13.99 -5.27
N ASN A 217 3.49 13.96 -5.36
CA ASN A 217 2.67 12.89 -4.77
C ASN A 217 2.37 11.73 -5.75
N ALA A 218 2.61 11.91 -7.05
CA ALA A 218 2.30 10.92 -8.07
C ALA A 218 3.12 9.62 -7.90
N GLY A 219 4.44 9.73 -7.73
CA GLY A 219 5.30 8.57 -7.45
C GLY A 219 4.94 7.87 -6.13
N LEU A 220 4.53 8.62 -5.11
CA LEU A 220 4.05 8.08 -3.85
C LEU A 220 2.80 7.20 -4.03
N PHE A 221 1.77 7.70 -4.71
CA PHE A 221 0.55 6.92 -4.94
C PHE A 221 0.84 5.67 -5.78
N MET A 222 1.62 5.82 -6.85
CA MET A 222 1.92 4.74 -7.79
C MET A 222 2.66 3.56 -7.14
N ILE A 223 3.57 3.83 -6.20
CA ILE A 223 4.38 2.78 -5.54
C ILE A 223 3.69 2.26 -4.27
N ALA A 224 3.26 3.15 -3.37
CA ALA A 224 2.86 2.75 -2.02
C ALA A 224 1.55 1.94 -1.98
N GLY A 225 0.61 2.19 -2.90
CA GLY A 225 -0.62 1.40 -3.01
C GLY A 225 -0.43 0.05 -3.69
N SER A 226 0.55 -0.05 -4.60
CA SER A 226 0.71 -1.20 -5.48
C SER A 226 1.56 -2.32 -4.86
N GLU A 227 2.79 -2.00 -4.45
CA GLU A 227 3.76 -2.99 -3.96
C GLU A 227 3.32 -3.63 -2.64
N THR A 228 2.75 -2.82 -1.73
CA THR A 228 2.28 -3.30 -0.41
C THR A 228 1.12 -4.27 -0.55
N THR A 229 0.15 -3.96 -1.42
CA THR A 229 -0.99 -4.82 -1.76
C THR A 229 -0.53 -6.10 -2.47
N ALA A 230 0.37 -6.00 -3.45
CA ALA A 230 0.92 -7.17 -4.14
C ALA A 230 1.67 -8.11 -3.19
N THR A 231 2.45 -7.54 -2.25
CA THR A 231 3.17 -8.30 -1.22
C THR A 231 2.20 -8.99 -0.26
N PHE A 232 1.16 -8.29 0.21
CA PHE A 232 0.11 -8.89 1.04
C PHE A 232 -0.59 -10.05 0.31
N LEU A 233 -1.06 -9.83 -0.92
CA LEU A 233 -1.76 -10.85 -1.71
C LEU A 233 -0.84 -12.04 -2.04
N SER A 234 0.45 -11.80 -2.31
CA SER A 234 1.43 -12.85 -2.57
C SER A 234 1.66 -13.72 -1.33
N GLY A 235 1.88 -13.09 -0.17
CA GLY A 235 2.04 -13.81 1.10
C GLY A 235 0.77 -14.55 1.52
N PHE A 236 -0.39 -13.96 1.30
CA PHE A 236 -1.69 -14.59 1.54
C PHE A 236 -1.90 -15.81 0.65
N LEU A 237 -1.74 -15.67 -0.67
CA LEU A 237 -1.90 -16.77 -1.63
C LEU A 237 -0.92 -17.91 -1.34
N TYR A 238 0.34 -17.60 -1.05
CA TYR A 238 1.33 -18.60 -0.63
C TYR A 238 0.87 -19.36 0.63
N ASN A 239 0.44 -18.65 1.69
CA ASN A 239 -0.01 -19.29 2.92
C ASN A 239 -1.27 -20.14 2.71
N MET A 240 -2.22 -19.70 1.87
CA MET A 240 -3.39 -20.50 1.51
C MET A 240 -3.01 -21.78 0.76
N LEU A 241 -2.18 -21.67 -0.29
CA LEU A 241 -1.75 -22.83 -1.08
C LEU A 241 -0.91 -23.84 -0.27
N MET A 242 -0.13 -23.37 0.69
CA MET A 242 0.64 -24.23 1.61
C MET A 242 -0.19 -24.80 2.77
N ASN A 243 -1.47 -24.40 2.93
CA ASN A 243 -2.36 -24.90 3.98
C ASN A 243 -3.74 -25.32 3.40
N PRO A 244 -3.84 -26.48 2.71
CA PRO A 244 -5.05 -26.87 1.96
C PRO A 244 -6.35 -26.82 2.76
N SER A 245 -6.37 -27.29 4.01
CA SER A 245 -7.57 -27.25 4.87
C SER A 245 -8.06 -25.84 5.18
N LYS A 246 -7.16 -24.83 5.19
CA LYS A 246 -7.52 -23.42 5.42
C LYS A 246 -7.99 -22.76 4.11
N MET A 247 -7.41 -23.15 2.97
CA MET A 247 -7.93 -22.80 1.65
C MET A 247 -9.34 -23.36 1.45
N GLU A 248 -9.60 -24.62 1.81
CA GLU A 248 -10.93 -25.25 1.74
C GLU A 248 -11.96 -24.50 2.59
N LYS A 249 -11.63 -24.16 3.84
CA LYS A 249 -12.48 -23.30 4.70
C LYS A 249 -12.81 -21.97 4.04
N LEU A 250 -11.80 -21.24 3.55
CA LEU A 250 -12.00 -19.94 2.89
C LEU A 250 -12.85 -20.06 1.63
N VAL A 251 -12.60 -21.07 0.79
CA VAL A 251 -13.37 -21.32 -0.44
C VAL A 251 -14.83 -21.66 -0.09
N ALA A 252 -15.07 -22.40 0.99
CA ALA A 252 -16.42 -22.68 1.49
C ALA A 252 -17.10 -21.42 2.06
N GLU A 253 -16.39 -20.57 2.82
CA GLU A 253 -16.91 -19.29 3.31
C GLU A 253 -17.35 -18.38 2.15
N VAL A 254 -16.46 -18.15 1.18
CA VAL A 254 -16.72 -17.26 0.04
C VAL A 254 -17.85 -17.81 -0.84
N ARG A 255 -17.78 -19.09 -1.25
CA ARG A 255 -18.82 -19.69 -2.12
C ARG A 255 -20.14 -19.98 -1.41
N GLY A 256 -20.14 -20.04 -0.08
CA GLY A 256 -21.35 -20.14 0.74
C GLY A 256 -22.01 -18.78 1.02
N SER A 257 -21.22 -17.70 1.05
CA SER A 257 -21.69 -16.34 1.35
C SER A 257 -22.18 -15.57 0.13
N PHE A 258 -21.68 -15.88 -1.06
CA PHE A 258 -22.00 -15.19 -2.31
C PHE A 258 -22.47 -16.16 -3.40
N ARG A 259 -23.61 -15.85 -4.02
CA ARG A 259 -24.29 -16.71 -5.01
C ARG A 259 -23.87 -16.43 -6.46
N SER A 260 -23.38 -15.22 -6.74
CA SER A 260 -22.84 -14.81 -8.03
C SER A 260 -21.66 -13.85 -7.85
N GLU A 261 -20.89 -13.63 -8.93
CA GLU A 261 -19.79 -12.67 -8.94
C GLU A 261 -20.31 -11.23 -8.71
N ASP A 262 -21.54 -10.90 -9.13
CA ASP A 262 -22.20 -9.60 -8.87
C ASP A 262 -22.43 -9.31 -7.36
N GLU A 263 -22.49 -10.34 -6.51
CA GLU A 263 -22.63 -10.16 -5.06
C GLU A 263 -21.31 -9.77 -4.37
N LEU A 264 -20.16 -9.86 -5.06
CA LEU A 264 -18.81 -9.54 -4.54
C LEU A 264 -18.52 -8.03 -4.47
N THR A 265 -19.46 -7.26 -3.91
CA THR A 265 -19.30 -5.80 -3.76
C THR A 265 -18.46 -5.43 -2.54
N ILE A 266 -17.86 -4.23 -2.50
CA ILE A 266 -17.12 -3.74 -1.31
C ILE A 266 -18.01 -3.74 -0.07
N GLU A 267 -19.30 -3.46 -0.24
CA GLU A 267 -20.29 -3.44 0.84
C GLU A 267 -20.56 -4.85 1.41
N ASN A 268 -20.66 -5.86 0.55
CA ASN A 268 -20.90 -7.25 0.94
C ASN A 268 -19.64 -7.91 1.50
N MET A 269 -18.47 -7.68 0.89
CA MET A 269 -17.18 -8.24 1.30
C MET A 269 -16.69 -7.75 2.67
N ARG A 270 -17.22 -6.63 3.20
CA ARG A 270 -16.93 -6.12 4.56
C ARG A 270 -17.15 -7.14 5.70
N LYS A 271 -17.92 -8.20 5.45
CA LYS A 271 -18.20 -9.26 6.42
C LYS A 271 -17.00 -10.23 6.58
N THR A 272 -16.23 -10.46 5.52
CA THR A 272 -15.03 -11.32 5.52
C THR A 272 -13.81 -10.51 5.95
N ARG A 273 -13.12 -10.93 7.02
CA ARG A 273 -11.97 -10.21 7.60
C ARG A 273 -10.67 -10.97 7.38
N LEU A 274 -9.80 -10.42 6.52
CA LEU A 274 -8.47 -10.95 6.23
C LEU A 274 -7.38 -10.11 6.92
N SER A 275 -6.28 -10.73 7.38
CA SER A 275 -5.20 -10.01 8.07
C SER A 275 -3.79 -10.63 7.97
N LEU A 276 -2.80 -9.76 7.69
CA LEU A 276 -1.34 -9.94 7.65
C LEU A 276 -0.73 -8.49 7.67
N ALA A 277 0.52 -8.18 8.07
CA ALA A 277 1.43 -8.76 9.07
C ALA A 277 2.44 -7.65 9.53
N GLN A 278 2.98 -7.70 10.75
CA GLN A 278 4.14 -6.90 11.22
C GLN A 278 5.10 -7.82 11.98
N TYR A 279 6.21 -8.14 11.33
CA TYR A 279 7.05 -9.29 11.63
C TYR A 279 7.38 -9.51 13.13
N THR A 280 8.22 -8.68 13.75
CA THR A 280 8.71 -8.93 15.12
C THR A 280 7.64 -8.88 16.20
N ALA A 281 6.64 -7.99 16.08
CA ALA A 281 5.60 -7.86 17.08
C ALA A 281 4.59 -9.01 17.04
N TYR A 282 4.34 -9.58 15.85
CA TYR A 282 3.34 -10.65 15.66
C TYR A 282 3.94 -12.04 15.82
N HIS A 283 5.21 -12.23 15.45
CA HIS A 283 5.94 -13.47 15.68
C HIS A 283 6.49 -13.61 17.13
N SER A 284 6.05 -12.74 18.05
CA SER A 284 6.44 -12.78 19.47
C SER A 284 5.46 -13.62 20.30
N PRO A 285 5.93 -14.67 21.01
CA PRO A 285 5.08 -15.46 21.91
C PRO A 285 4.62 -14.67 23.15
N ALA A 286 5.13 -13.46 23.36
CA ALA A 286 4.64 -12.54 24.39
C ALA A 286 3.39 -11.73 23.97
N ASN A 287 2.98 -11.82 22.69
CA ASN A 287 1.82 -11.14 22.14
C ASN A 287 0.80 -12.12 21.54
N PHE A 288 1.24 -13.23 20.94
CA PHE A 288 0.37 -14.21 20.28
C PHE A 288 0.75 -15.63 20.69
N LYS A 289 -0.24 -16.46 21.04
CA LYS A 289 -0.05 -17.92 21.16
C LYS A 289 0.24 -18.49 19.76
N ASP A 290 1.18 -19.43 19.67
CA ASP A 290 1.64 -20.05 18.42
C ASP A 290 1.94 -19.01 17.32
N PRO A 291 2.85 -18.07 17.57
CA PRO A 291 3.01 -16.84 16.79
C PRO A 291 3.71 -17.04 15.44
N LEU A 292 4.28 -18.23 15.21
CA LEU A 292 4.86 -18.65 13.93
C LEU A 292 3.85 -19.47 13.08
N SER A 293 2.69 -19.81 13.65
CA SER A 293 1.68 -20.63 13.00
C SER A 293 0.65 -19.74 12.31
N PHE A 294 0.39 -20.00 11.03
CA PHE A 294 -0.69 -19.34 10.31
C PHE A 294 -2.05 -19.83 10.83
N VAL A 295 -2.70 -19.05 11.69
CA VAL A 295 -3.99 -19.37 12.34
C VAL A 295 -4.95 -18.18 12.14
N PRO A 296 -5.78 -18.17 11.08
CA PRO A 296 -6.80 -17.13 10.87
C PRO A 296 -7.92 -17.16 11.91
N GLU A 297 -8.24 -18.33 12.47
CA GLU A 297 -9.36 -18.55 13.41
C GLU A 297 -9.32 -17.63 14.63
N ARG A 298 -8.12 -17.21 15.09
CA ARG A 298 -7.96 -16.27 16.22
C ARG A 298 -8.62 -14.90 16.01
N TRP A 299 -9.02 -14.56 14.79
CA TRP A 299 -9.68 -13.30 14.41
C TRP A 299 -11.19 -13.45 14.19
N ILE A 300 -11.73 -14.67 14.19
CA ILE A 300 -13.14 -14.99 13.98
C ILE A 300 -13.78 -15.15 15.35
N ALA A 301 -14.67 -14.22 15.74
CA ALA A 301 -15.23 -14.19 17.10
C ALA A 301 -16.08 -15.42 17.44
N ASP A 302 -16.70 -16.03 16.44
CA ASP A 302 -17.65 -17.13 16.58
C ASP A 302 -17.02 -18.52 16.30
N ASP A 303 -15.70 -18.61 16.04
CA ASP A 303 -15.00 -19.88 15.84
C ASP A 303 -14.66 -20.52 17.20
N PRO A 304 -15.03 -21.80 17.48
CA PRO A 304 -14.68 -22.47 18.73
C PRO A 304 -13.19 -22.48 19.08
N ALA A 305 -12.30 -22.47 18.09
CA ALA A 305 -10.86 -22.40 18.29
C ALA A 305 -10.39 -21.02 18.79
N ALA A 306 -11.18 -19.95 18.60
CA ALA A 306 -10.79 -18.59 18.99
C ALA A 306 -10.60 -18.44 20.52
N ALA A 307 -11.26 -19.28 21.33
CA ALA A 307 -11.09 -19.34 22.78
C ALA A 307 -9.65 -19.68 23.19
N GLU A 308 -8.94 -20.51 22.40
CA GLU A 308 -7.52 -20.81 22.65
C GLU A 308 -6.59 -19.59 22.49
N PHE A 309 -7.07 -18.55 21.81
CA PHE A 309 -6.35 -17.33 21.45
C PHE A 309 -6.97 -16.07 22.08
N GLU A 310 -7.77 -16.22 23.14
CA GLU A 310 -8.42 -15.08 23.83
C GLU A 310 -7.38 -14.12 24.44
N ASN A 311 -6.30 -14.68 25.01
CA ASN A 311 -5.22 -13.93 25.65
C ASN A 311 -4.25 -13.24 24.66
N ASP A 312 -4.45 -13.39 23.35
CA ASP A 312 -3.63 -12.70 22.36
C ASP A 312 -3.78 -11.17 22.49
N ARG A 313 -2.67 -10.46 22.41
CA ARG A 313 -2.62 -8.99 22.45
C ARG A 313 -2.97 -8.40 21.09
N LYS A 314 -4.18 -8.71 20.62
CA LYS A 314 -4.74 -8.36 19.31
C LYS A 314 -4.63 -6.86 18.98
N ALA A 315 -4.63 -5.98 19.98
CA ALA A 315 -4.41 -4.52 19.80
C ALA A 315 -3.02 -4.14 19.22
N VAL A 316 -2.03 -5.04 19.29
CA VAL A 316 -0.71 -4.89 18.65
C VAL A 316 -0.81 -4.94 17.13
N LEU A 317 -1.87 -5.54 16.56
CA LEU A 317 -2.14 -5.57 15.13
C LEU A 317 -2.44 -4.15 14.58
N GLN A 318 -1.42 -3.46 14.08
CA GLN A 318 -1.52 -2.13 13.45
C GLN A 318 -0.92 -2.13 12.03
N PRO A 319 -1.36 -2.99 11.09
CA PRO A 319 -0.74 -3.12 9.76
C PRO A 319 -0.76 -1.82 8.94
N PHE A 320 -1.69 -0.92 9.24
CA PHE A 320 -1.80 0.41 8.61
C PHE A 320 -1.22 1.55 9.49
N SER A 321 -0.45 1.21 10.53
CA SER A 321 0.00 2.09 11.60
C SER A 321 -1.14 2.78 12.38
N TYR A 322 -0.78 3.66 13.32
CA TYR A 322 -1.67 4.36 14.23
C TYR A 322 -1.47 5.88 14.16
N GLY A 323 -2.45 6.65 14.64
CA GLY A 323 -2.37 8.11 14.77
C GLY A 323 -2.45 8.90 13.46
N PRO A 324 -2.03 10.17 13.44
CA PRO A 324 -2.31 11.13 12.35
C PRO A 324 -1.52 10.85 11.06
N ARG A 325 -0.50 9.98 11.13
CA ARG A 325 0.33 9.54 10.00
C ARG A 325 0.08 8.08 9.58
N ASN A 326 -1.05 7.49 10.00
CA ASN A 326 -1.46 6.15 9.56
C ASN A 326 -1.72 6.09 8.04
N CYS A 327 -1.80 4.89 7.45
CA CYS A 327 -2.07 4.73 6.01
C CYS A 327 -3.39 5.41 5.63
N ILE A 328 -3.40 6.17 4.53
CA ILE A 328 -4.61 6.80 4.00
C ILE A 328 -5.46 5.79 3.20
N GLY A 329 -4.81 4.98 2.35
CA GLY A 329 -5.40 3.84 1.63
C GLY A 329 -5.52 2.59 2.49
N LYS A 330 -6.10 2.72 3.69
CA LYS A 330 -6.40 1.59 4.59
C LYS A 330 -7.70 0.86 4.20
N LYS A 331 -8.64 1.62 3.63
CA LYS A 331 -9.99 1.17 3.27
C LYS A 331 -10.02 0.82 1.80
#